data_AF-A0A846MWB3-F1
#
_entry.id   AF-A0A846MWB3-F1
#
_cell.length_a   1.000
_cell.length_b   1.000
_cell.length_c   1.000
_cell.angle_alpha   90.00
_cell.angle_beta   90.00
_cell.angle_gamma   90.00
#
_symmetry.space_group_name_H-M   'P 1'
#
loop_
_entity.id
_entity.type
_entity.pdbx_description
1 polymer ?
#
loop_
_entity_poly.entity_id
_entity_poly.type
_entity_poly.pdbx_seq_one_letter_code
_entity_poly.pdbx_strand_id
1 'polypeptide(L)'
;MANRSRAPNVERWEHMNRTFTIRQLTKEFSVTARTLRFYEDEGLIGPERRGQTRIYSVKDRARIILILRGRRLGFSLAEIREYLDMYNQADNSRQLSHARKKCEERIVAFEKQKVDIDIAINELKRSLVEIDQHLSDIEADKAAPLGEPAEAPAAAAA
;
A
#
# COMPACT_ATOMS: atom_id res chain seq x y z
N MET A 1 -11.88 43.51 -37.37
CA MET A 1 -13.14 42.78 -37.66
C MET A 1 -12.96 41.32 -37.27
N ALA A 2 -13.99 40.76 -36.60
CA ALA A 2 -14.26 39.35 -36.30
C ALA A 2 -13.34 38.56 -35.34
N ASN A 3 -13.65 38.71 -34.04
CA ASN A 3 -13.63 37.65 -33.04
C ASN A 3 -14.54 36.47 -33.47
N ARG A 4 -14.03 35.23 -33.42
CA ARG A 4 -14.83 34.00 -33.20
C ARG A 4 -14.06 33.01 -32.32
N SER A 5 -14.29 33.15 -31.02
CA SER A 5 -14.72 32.06 -30.14
C SER A 5 -13.81 30.83 -30.07
N ARG A 6 -12.72 30.98 -29.30
CA ARG A 6 -12.09 29.85 -28.59
C ARG A 6 -13.11 29.37 -27.55
N ALA A 7 -13.69 28.19 -27.77
CA ALA A 7 -14.70 27.60 -26.91
C ALA A 7 -14.25 27.61 -25.42
N PRO A 8 -15.15 27.93 -24.47
CA PRO A 8 -14.77 28.06 -23.07
C PRO A 8 -14.67 26.68 -22.41
N ASN A 9 -13.55 26.45 -21.72
CA ASN A 9 -13.36 25.71 -20.46
C ASN A 9 -14.59 25.06 -19.78
N VAL A 10 -15.27 24.10 -20.43
CA VAL A 10 -16.42 23.37 -19.87
C VAL A 10 -16.01 22.21 -18.95
N GLU A 11 -14.80 21.66 -19.11
CA GLU A 11 -14.34 20.52 -18.29
C GLU A 11 -14.07 20.89 -16.81
N ARG A 12 -13.57 22.11 -16.53
CA ARG A 12 -13.32 22.54 -15.14
C ARG A 12 -14.60 22.68 -14.30
N TRP A 13 -15.74 22.95 -14.94
CA TRP A 13 -17.00 23.22 -14.25
C TRP A 13 -17.84 21.96 -14.05
N GLU A 14 -17.75 20.98 -14.94
CA GLU A 14 -18.38 19.66 -14.76
C GLU A 14 -17.84 18.91 -13.52
N HIS A 15 -16.58 19.15 -13.17
CA HIS A 15 -15.96 18.55 -11.99
C HIS A 15 -16.47 19.12 -10.66
N MET A 16 -17.09 20.30 -10.61
CA MET A 16 -17.55 20.91 -9.36
C MET A 16 -18.94 20.40 -8.92
N ASN A 17 -19.72 19.85 -9.85
CA ASN A 17 -21.06 19.30 -9.60
C ASN A 17 -21.15 17.77 -9.69
N ARG A 18 -20.02 17.09 -9.93
CA ARG A 18 -20.00 15.63 -9.97
C ARG A 18 -20.27 15.06 -8.58
N THR A 19 -21.20 14.11 -8.51
CA THR A 19 -21.48 13.37 -7.28
C THR A 19 -21.16 11.89 -7.49
N PHE A 20 -20.91 11.21 -6.39
CA PHE A 20 -20.51 9.81 -6.38
C PHE A 20 -21.42 9.02 -5.44
N THR A 21 -21.73 7.79 -5.83
CA THR A 21 -22.40 6.82 -4.95
C THR A 21 -21.37 6.04 -4.14
N ILE A 22 -21.82 5.42 -3.05
CA ILE A 22 -20.96 4.52 -2.26
C ILE A 22 -20.35 3.40 -3.11
N ARG A 23 -21.10 2.85 -4.08
CA ARG A 23 -20.62 1.80 -5.00
C ARG A 23 -19.49 2.30 -5.90
N GLN A 24 -19.59 3.53 -6.40
CA GLN A 24 -18.53 4.11 -7.23
C GLN A 24 -17.24 4.30 -6.42
N LEU A 25 -17.33 4.88 -5.22
CA LEU A 25 -16.14 5.15 -4.40
C LEU A 25 -15.50 3.88 -3.82
N THR A 26 -16.30 2.88 -3.44
CA THR A 26 -15.78 1.58 -2.99
C THR A 26 -15.00 0.87 -4.10
N LYS A 27 -15.52 0.89 -5.34
CA LYS A 27 -14.81 0.36 -6.52
C LYS A 27 -13.56 1.17 -6.85
N GLU A 28 -13.66 2.49 -6.81
CA GLU A 28 -12.56 3.39 -7.18
C GLU A 28 -11.36 3.24 -6.24
N PHE A 29 -11.62 3.15 -4.93
CA PHE A 29 -10.56 3.13 -3.92
C PHE A 29 -10.25 1.74 -3.37
N SER A 30 -10.91 0.70 -3.90
CA SER A 30 -10.80 -0.69 -3.40
C SER A 30 -11.01 -0.78 -1.88
N VAL A 31 -11.99 -0.03 -1.37
CA VAL A 31 -12.38 -0.03 0.05
C VAL A 31 -13.79 -0.58 0.21
N THR A 32 -14.10 -1.07 1.40
CA THR A 32 -15.44 -1.57 1.70
C THR A 32 -16.41 -0.41 1.96
N ALA A 33 -17.70 -0.65 1.75
CA ALA A 33 -18.75 0.27 2.18
C ALA A 33 -18.74 0.49 3.71
N ARG A 34 -18.27 -0.50 4.48
CA ARG A 34 -18.07 -0.37 5.93
C ARG A 34 -17.00 0.69 6.23
N THR A 35 -15.89 0.70 5.49
CA THR A 35 -14.81 1.69 5.63
C THR A 35 -15.29 3.11 5.37
N LEU A 36 -16.06 3.32 4.29
CA LEU A 36 -16.59 4.67 3.98
C LEU A 36 -17.61 5.14 5.03
N ARG A 37 -18.47 4.25 5.53
CA ARG A 37 -19.40 4.57 6.63
C ARG A 37 -18.65 4.89 7.91
N PHE A 38 -17.60 4.16 8.23
CA PHE A 38 -16.74 4.48 9.37
C PHE A 38 -16.14 5.89 9.26
N TYR A 39 -15.68 6.32 8.08
CA TYR A 39 -15.18 7.68 7.90
C TYR A 39 -16.28 8.75 8.03
N GLU A 40 -17.51 8.44 7.63
CA GLU A 40 -18.68 9.30 7.86
C GLU A 40 -19.01 9.40 9.36
N ASP A 41 -19.05 8.26 10.06
CA ASP A 41 -19.32 8.19 11.50
C ASP A 41 -18.26 8.96 12.31
N GLU A 42 -17.01 8.92 11.85
CA GLU A 42 -15.88 9.68 12.43
C GLU A 42 -15.85 11.16 12.04
N GLY A 43 -16.85 11.65 11.29
CA GLY A 43 -16.98 13.04 10.83
C GLY A 43 -15.94 13.46 9.79
N LEU A 44 -15.22 12.50 9.20
CA LEU A 44 -14.16 12.78 8.24
C LEU A 44 -14.70 13.05 6.83
N ILE A 45 -15.90 12.59 6.52
CA ILE A 45 -16.62 12.89 5.29
C ILE A 45 -18.09 13.13 5.60
N GLY A 46 -18.79 13.89 4.76
CA GLY A 46 -20.17 14.31 5.00
C GLY A 46 -21.03 14.16 3.76
N PRO A 47 -21.32 12.92 3.31
CA PRO A 47 -22.20 12.70 2.17
C PRO A 47 -23.61 13.22 2.43
N GLU A 48 -24.24 13.77 1.39
CA GLU A 48 -25.66 14.13 1.41
C GLU A 48 -26.52 12.86 1.38
N ARG A 49 -27.66 12.86 2.08
CA ARG A 49 -28.66 11.79 1.98
C ARG A 49 -29.76 12.17 0.99
N ARG A 50 -29.97 11.34 -0.03
CA ARG A 50 -31.14 11.36 -0.90
C ARG A 50 -31.95 10.08 -0.67
N GLY A 51 -32.97 10.19 0.19
CA GLY A 51 -33.68 9.05 0.74
C GLY A 51 -32.73 8.16 1.56
N GLN A 52 -32.63 6.88 1.19
CA GLN A 52 -31.71 5.93 1.82
C GLN A 52 -30.29 5.94 1.21
N THR A 53 -30.08 6.70 0.13
CA THR A 53 -28.83 6.67 -0.64
C THR A 53 -27.90 7.79 -0.19
N ARG A 54 -26.62 7.45 0.03
CA ARG A 54 -25.54 8.41 0.28
C ARG A 54 -24.96 8.91 -1.04
N ILE A 55 -24.90 10.22 -1.16
CA ILE A 55 -24.37 10.95 -2.31
C ILE A 55 -23.16 11.75 -1.85
N TYR A 56 -21.99 11.34 -2.32
CA TYR A 56 -20.71 11.95 -1.96
C TYR A 56 -20.37 13.05 -2.95
N SER A 57 -19.90 14.17 -2.42
CA SER A 57 -19.40 15.29 -3.22
C SER A 57 -17.97 15.04 -3.72
N VAL A 58 -17.49 15.93 -4.59
CA VAL A 58 -16.08 15.98 -4.99
C VAL A 58 -15.17 16.26 -3.77
N LYS A 59 -15.66 17.05 -2.80
CA LYS A 59 -14.94 17.32 -1.54
C LYS A 59 -14.77 16.05 -0.72
N ASP A 60 -15.82 15.24 -0.58
CA ASP A 60 -15.75 13.95 0.13
C ASP A 60 -14.76 13.01 -0.55
N ARG A 61 -14.82 12.92 -1.88
CA ARG A 61 -13.86 12.12 -2.66
C ARG A 61 -12.42 12.56 -2.41
N ALA A 62 -12.14 13.86 -2.43
CA ALA A 62 -10.81 14.39 -2.15
C ALA A 62 -10.35 14.06 -0.71
N ARG A 63 -11.24 14.18 0.27
CA ARG A 63 -10.95 13.81 1.67
C ARG A 63 -10.64 12.32 1.81
N ILE A 64 -11.39 11.43 1.13
CA ILE A 64 -11.09 9.99 1.12
C ILE A 64 -9.69 9.71 0.58
N ILE A 65 -9.28 10.35 -0.51
CA ILE A 65 -7.92 10.19 -1.07
C ILE A 65 -6.86 10.55 -0.02
N LEU A 66 -7.05 11.64 0.71
CA LEU A 66 -6.13 12.10 1.74
C LEU A 66 -6.10 11.13 2.94
N ILE A 67 -7.26 10.65 3.39
CA ILE A 67 -7.34 9.65 4.47
C ILE A 67 -6.57 8.38 4.09
N LEU A 68 -6.80 7.85 2.89
CA LEU A 68 -6.13 6.63 2.42
C LEU A 68 -4.62 6.84 2.24
N ARG A 69 -4.19 8.02 1.78
CA ARG A 69 -2.77 8.38 1.74
C ARG A 69 -2.18 8.43 3.15
N GLY A 70 -2.82 9.11 4.09
CA GLY A 70 -2.34 9.22 5.46
C GLY A 70 -2.19 7.85 6.14
N ARG A 71 -3.17 6.96 5.94
CA ARG A 71 -3.14 5.58 6.45
C ARG A 71 -1.96 4.79 5.89
N ARG A 72 -1.65 4.92 4.60
CA ARG A 72 -0.47 4.27 3.98
C ARG A 72 0.86 4.79 4.52
N LEU A 73 0.90 6.07 4.89
CA LEU A 73 2.05 6.67 5.55
C LEU A 73 2.11 6.33 7.04
N GLY A 74 1.17 5.52 7.54
CA GLY A 74 1.14 5.05 8.93
C GLY A 74 0.59 6.05 9.93
N PHE A 75 0.01 7.16 9.47
CA PHE A 75 -0.68 8.10 10.36
C PHE A 75 -1.93 7.48 10.97
N SER A 76 -2.15 7.80 12.24
CA SER A 76 -3.40 7.49 12.94
C SER A 76 -4.56 8.30 12.35
N LEU A 77 -5.79 7.87 12.62
CA LEU A 77 -6.97 8.59 12.14
C LEU A 77 -7.10 9.97 12.78
N ALA A 78 -6.66 10.12 14.03
CA ALA A 78 -6.62 11.39 14.75
C ALA A 78 -5.66 12.38 14.09
N GLU A 79 -4.43 11.95 13.78
CA GLU A 79 -3.47 12.78 13.05
C GLU A 79 -4.05 13.19 11.68
N ILE A 80 -4.63 12.25 10.93
CA ILE A 80 -5.28 12.53 9.64
C ILE A 80 -6.38 13.58 9.77
N ARG A 81 -7.17 13.54 10.85
CA ARG A 81 -8.21 14.56 11.12
C ARG A 81 -7.60 15.94 11.28
N GLU A 82 -6.55 16.06 12.09
CA GLU A 82 -5.81 17.32 12.27
C GLU A 82 -5.33 17.87 10.92
N TYR A 83 -4.73 17.03 10.08
CA TYR A 83 -4.31 17.43 8.73
C TYR A 83 -5.47 17.89 7.83
N LEU A 84 -6.63 17.23 7.90
CA LEU A 84 -7.80 17.57 7.09
C LEU A 84 -8.42 18.90 7.51
N ASP A 85 -8.32 19.27 8.79
CA ASP A 85 -8.90 20.50 9.33
C ASP A 85 -8.03 21.73 9.05
N MET A 86 -6.72 21.55 8.87
CA MET A 86 -5.77 22.60 8.45
C MET A 86 -6.09 23.23 7.10
N TYR A 87 -6.74 22.48 6.20
CA TYR A 87 -7.15 22.98 4.89
C TYR A 87 -8.32 23.97 4.94
N ASN A 88 -8.99 24.10 6.08
CA ASN A 88 -10.13 25.01 6.27
C ASN A 88 -9.75 26.30 7.03
N GLN A 89 -8.50 26.48 7.47
CA GLN A 89 -8.07 27.60 8.31
C GLN A 89 -7.13 28.56 7.56
N ALA A 90 -7.34 29.87 7.73
CA ALA A 90 -6.60 30.92 7.03
C ALA A 90 -5.16 31.14 7.56
N ASP A 91 -4.88 30.76 8.80
CA ASP A 91 -3.54 30.73 9.38
C ASP A 91 -3.28 29.36 10.02
N ASN A 92 -2.55 28.52 9.30
CA ASN A 92 -2.25 27.14 9.68
C ASN A 92 -0.75 26.90 9.88
N SER A 93 0.03 27.96 10.07
CA SER A 93 1.51 27.91 10.18
C SER A 93 2.01 26.92 11.25
N ARG A 94 1.49 27.02 12.48
CA ARG A 94 1.81 26.09 13.58
C ARG A 94 1.44 24.64 13.27
N GLN A 95 0.28 24.44 12.66
CA GLN A 95 -0.20 23.10 12.32
C GLN A 95 0.66 22.51 11.19
N LEU A 96 1.10 23.32 10.21
CA LEU A 96 2.04 22.92 9.14
C LEU A 96 3.41 22.55 9.70
N SER A 97 3.89 23.27 10.70
CA SER A 97 5.13 22.90 11.40
C SER A 97 4.99 21.56 12.14
N HIS A 98 3.87 21.31 12.82
CA HIS A 98 3.60 20.03 13.48
C HIS A 98 3.52 18.88 12.47
N ALA A 99 2.73 19.10 11.42
CA ALA A 99 2.58 18.22 10.26
C ALA A 99 3.93 17.81 9.64
N ARG A 100 4.81 18.79 9.43
CA ARG A 100 6.16 18.58 8.89
C ARG A 100 6.99 17.70 9.81
N LYS A 101 7.01 18.00 11.12
CA LYS A 101 7.76 17.21 12.11
C LYS A 101 7.30 15.74 12.13
N LYS A 102 5.99 15.52 12.10
CA LYS A 102 5.40 14.16 12.04
C LYS A 102 5.80 13.39 10.78
N CYS A 103 5.88 14.06 9.64
CA CYS A 103 6.40 13.47 8.41
C CYS A 103 7.88 13.09 8.55
N GLU A 104 8.71 13.95 9.14
CA GLU A 104 10.14 13.66 9.37
C GLU A 104 10.33 12.46 10.30
N GLU A 105 9.61 12.40 11.42
CA GLU A 105 9.62 11.27 12.34
C GLU A 105 9.26 9.95 11.62
N ARG A 106 8.28 10.02 10.71
CA ARG A 106 7.84 8.85 9.94
C ARG A 106 8.86 8.40 8.91
N ILE A 107 9.52 9.35 8.24
CA ILE A 107 10.59 9.06 7.27
C ILE A 107 11.71 8.29 7.99
N VAL A 108 12.20 8.81 9.13
CA VAL A 108 13.26 8.16 9.91
C VAL A 108 12.85 6.75 10.34
N ALA A 109 11.61 6.56 10.79
CA ALA A 109 11.10 5.25 11.18
C ALA A 109 11.08 4.26 10.00
N PHE A 110 10.63 4.70 8.82
CA PHE A 110 10.61 3.85 7.62
C PHE A 110 11.99 3.55 7.06
N GLU A 111 12.92 4.50 7.11
CA GLU A 111 14.31 4.27 6.72
C GLU A 111 14.96 3.21 7.61
N LYS A 112 14.72 3.26 8.93
CA LYS A 112 15.18 2.22 9.85
C LYS A 112 14.56 0.86 9.50
N GLN A 113 13.24 0.79 9.34
CA GLN A 113 12.57 -0.46 8.97
C GLN A 113 13.09 -1.03 7.64
N LYS A 114 13.38 -0.17 6.67
CA LYS A 114 13.97 -0.60 5.39
C LYS A 114 15.31 -1.29 5.60
N VAL A 115 16.20 -0.71 6.41
CA VAL A 115 17.49 -1.32 6.75
C VAL A 115 17.31 -2.67 7.43
N ASP A 116 16.42 -2.76 8.42
CA ASP A 116 16.14 -4.02 9.13
C ASP A 116 15.60 -5.10 8.18
N ILE A 117 14.72 -4.73 7.26
CA ILE A 117 14.19 -5.63 6.21
C ILE A 117 15.29 -6.08 5.26
N ASP A 118 16.16 -5.16 4.81
CA ASP A 118 17.27 -5.48 3.91
C ASP A 118 18.24 -6.48 4.56
N ILE A 119 18.52 -6.34 5.87
CA ILE A 119 19.31 -7.31 6.65
C ILE A 119 18.64 -8.68 6.66
N ALA A 120 17.35 -8.75 7.01
CA ALA A 120 16.59 -10.00 7.08
C ALA A 120 16.53 -10.71 5.71
N ILE A 121 16.35 -9.96 4.62
CA ILE A 121 16.37 -10.51 3.25
C ILE A 121 17.74 -11.14 2.95
N ASN A 122 18.84 -10.48 3.33
CA ASN A 122 20.18 -11.00 3.08
C ASN A 122 20.52 -12.23 3.94
N GLU A 123 19.98 -12.31 5.16
CA GLU A 123 20.05 -13.53 5.97
C GLU A 123 19.31 -14.68 5.30
N LEU A 124 18.05 -14.47 4.89
CA LEU A 124 17.27 -15.50 4.19
C LEU A 124 17.95 -15.98 2.90
N LYS A 125 18.54 -15.06 2.12
CA LYS A 125 19.31 -15.44 0.92
C LYS A 125 20.53 -16.30 1.23
N ARG A 126 21.27 -16.00 2.30
CA ARG A 126 22.41 -16.82 2.73
C ARG A 126 21.95 -18.20 3.17
N SER A 127 20.90 -18.29 3.97
CA SER A 127 20.32 -19.57 4.38
C SER A 127 19.84 -20.40 3.20
N LEU A 128 19.28 -19.79 2.14
CA LEU A 128 18.92 -20.52 0.92
C LEU A 128 20.13 -21.14 0.24
N VAL A 129 21.25 -20.41 0.11
CA VAL A 129 22.49 -20.96 -0.46
C VAL A 129 23.01 -22.14 0.36
N GLU A 130 22.99 -22.04 1.68
CA GLU A 130 23.38 -23.13 2.58
C GLU A 130 22.47 -24.36 2.41
N ILE A 131 21.15 -24.15 2.37
CA ILE A 131 20.18 -25.23 2.14
C ILE A 131 20.40 -25.90 0.79
N ASP A 132 20.60 -25.13 -0.28
CA ASP A 132 20.81 -25.66 -1.63
C ASP A 132 22.11 -26.47 -1.73
N GLN A 133 23.18 -26.04 -1.03
CA GLN A 133 24.43 -26.79 -0.95
C GLN A 133 24.22 -28.13 -0.23
N HIS A 134 23.55 -28.11 0.92
CA HIS A 134 23.27 -29.33 1.69
C HIS A 134 22.38 -30.32 0.91
N LEU A 135 21.40 -29.81 0.16
CA LEU A 135 20.57 -30.65 -0.72
C LEU A 135 21.41 -31.31 -1.82
N SER A 136 22.31 -30.55 -2.44
CA SER A 136 23.22 -31.07 -3.48
C SER A 136 24.15 -32.15 -2.93
N ASP A 137 24.68 -31.97 -1.72
CA ASP A 137 25.55 -32.95 -1.06
C ASP A 137 24.80 -34.26 -0.77
N ILE A 138 23.54 -34.17 -0.30
CA ILE A 138 22.68 -35.35 -0.08
C ILE A 138 22.36 -36.08 -1.39
N GLU A 139 22.10 -35.35 -2.47
CA GLU A 139 21.85 -35.93 -3.78
C GLU A 139 23.10 -36.62 -4.35
N ALA A 140 24.28 -36.03 -4.15
CA ALA A 140 25.56 -36.62 -4.56
C ALA A 140 25.87 -37.92 -3.79
N ASP A 141 25.62 -37.95 -2.48
CA ASP A 141 25.83 -39.15 -1.64
C ASP A 141 24.87 -40.29 -2.01
N LYS A 142 23.62 -39.97 -2.41
CA LYS A 142 22.68 -40.96 -2.96
C LYS A 142 23.06 -41.46 -4.36
N ALA A 143 23.77 -40.65 -5.15
CA ALA A 143 24.18 -41.00 -6.51
C ALA A 143 25.48 -41.81 -6.56
N ALA A 144 26.23 -41.90 -5.45
CA ALA A 144 27.39 -42.77 -5.35
C ALA A 144 26.94 -44.24 -5.45
N PRO A 145 27.42 -45.00 -6.46
CA PRO A 145 26.95 -46.37 -6.66
C PRO A 145 27.35 -47.24 -5.46
N LEU A 146 26.38 -47.94 -4.89
CA LEU A 146 26.62 -49.13 -4.07
C LEU A 146 27.58 -50.03 -4.86
N GLY A 147 28.79 -50.20 -4.31
CA GLY A 147 29.93 -50.78 -5.01
C GLY A 147 29.58 -52.04 -5.81
N GLU A 148 30.19 -52.16 -6.99
CA GLU A 148 30.26 -53.42 -7.72
C GLU A 148 30.65 -54.55 -6.75
N PRO A 149 29.88 -55.64 -6.65
CA PRO A 149 30.36 -56.81 -5.95
C PRO A 149 31.60 -57.33 -6.70
N ALA A 150 32.70 -57.45 -5.97
CA ALA A 150 33.96 -57.98 -6.44
C ALA A 150 33.75 -59.24 -7.28
N GLU A 151 34.21 -59.19 -8.53
CA GLU A 151 34.40 -60.36 -9.38
C GLU A 151 35.26 -61.39 -8.62
N ALA A 152 34.65 -62.51 -8.25
CA ALA A 152 35.37 -63.71 -7.87
C ALA A 152 35.35 -64.66 -9.07
N PRO A 153 36.47 -64.89 -9.79
CA PRO A 153 36.54 -66.00 -10.71
C PRO A 153 37.05 -67.25 -9.99
N ALA A 154 36.12 -68.21 -9.88
CA ALA A 154 36.27 -69.61 -10.23
C ALA A 154 37.39 -70.43 -9.55
N ALA A 155 37.00 -71.12 -8.48
CA ALA A 155 37.50 -72.46 -8.22
C ALA A 155 36.95 -73.41 -9.32
N ALA A 156 37.79 -73.77 -10.28
CA ALA A 156 37.57 -74.88 -11.20
C ALA A 156 38.57 -75.99 -10.86
N ALA A 157 38.00 -77.15 -10.56
CA ALA A 157 38.69 -78.38 -10.20
C ALA A 157 39.60 -78.90 -11.32
N ALA A 158 40.78 -79.38 -10.93
CA ALA A 158 41.50 -80.49 -11.55
C ALA A 158 42.43 -81.12 -10.50
#